data_AF-A0A453AJ15-F1
#
_entry.id   AF-A0A453AJ15-F1
#
_cell.length_a   1.000
_cell.length_b   1.000
_cell.length_c   1.000
_cell.angle_alpha   90.00
_cell.angle_beta   90.00
_cell.angle_gamma   90.00
#
_symmetry.space_group_name_H-M   'P 1'
#
loop_
_entity.id
_entity.type
_entity.pdbx_description
1 polymer ?
#
loop_
_entity_poly.entity_id
_entity_poly.type
_entity_poly.pdbx_seq_one_letter_code
_entity_poly.pdbx_strand_id
1 'polypeptide(L)'
;MGLSDQDIVALSGGHTLGRCHKERSGFEGAWTANPLIFDNSYFTELLSGEKEGLLQLPTDKTLLTDPAFRPLVDKYAADEDAFFADYAEAHLKLSELGFGEAVEGCC
;
A
#
# COMPACT_ATOMS: atom_id res chain seq x y z
N MET A 1 15.80 3.08 -0.94
CA MET A 1 14.93 4.15 -1.47
C MET A 1 14.86 5.36 -0.53
N GLY A 2 15.24 5.25 0.76
CA GLY A 2 15.17 6.41 1.67
C GLY A 2 13.76 6.76 2.12
N LEU A 3 12.82 5.83 1.94
CA LEU A 3 11.42 5.94 2.34
C LEU A 3 11.23 5.37 3.74
N SER A 4 10.30 5.94 4.50
CA SER A 4 9.95 5.52 5.86
C SER A 4 9.03 4.30 5.89
N ASP A 5 8.84 3.73 7.08
CA ASP A 5 7.87 2.65 7.30
C ASP A 5 6.44 3.08 6.96
N GLN A 6 6.08 4.34 7.22
CA GLN A 6 4.79 4.91 6.82
C GLN A 6 4.64 4.93 5.29
N ASP A 7 5.68 5.36 4.58
CA ASP A 7 5.68 5.39 3.11
C ASP A 7 5.56 3.98 2.54
N ILE A 8 6.22 2.98 3.13
CA ILE A 8 6.13 1.57 2.71
C ILE A 8 4.69 1.05 2.80
N VAL A 9 4.03 1.23 3.95
CA VAL A 9 2.67 0.73 4.14
C VAL A 9 1.67 1.50 3.28
N ALA A 10 1.83 2.83 3.16
CA ALA A 10 0.98 3.64 2.29
C ALA A 10 1.10 3.18 0.83
N LEU A 11 2.32 3.09 0.29
CA LEU A 11 2.56 2.68 -1.10
C LEU A 11 2.09 1.24 -1.39
N SER A 12 2.14 0.34 -0.41
CA SER A 12 1.57 -1.01 -0.53
C SER A 12 0.06 -0.97 -0.81
N GLY A 13 -0.64 0.05 -0.31
CA GLY A 13 -2.03 0.35 -0.63
C GLY A 13 -2.30 0.58 -2.12
N GLY A 14 -1.29 0.81 -2.95
CA GLY A 14 -1.43 0.87 -4.41
C GLY A 14 -1.98 -0.43 -5.01
N HIS A 15 -1.82 -1.57 -4.33
CA HIS A 15 -2.45 -2.85 -4.69
C HIS A 15 -3.99 -2.83 -4.57
N THR A 16 -4.60 -1.77 -4.04
CA THR A 16 -6.05 -1.56 -4.13
C THR A 16 -6.53 -1.56 -5.60
N LEU A 17 -5.65 -1.16 -6.53
CA LEU A 17 -5.85 -1.22 -7.96
C LEU A 17 -5.21 -2.46 -8.61
N GLY A 18 -5.87 -2.94 -9.65
CA GLY A 18 -5.34 -3.93 -10.57
C GLY A 18 -5.35 -5.35 -10.02
N ARG A 19 -4.48 -6.17 -10.60
CA ARG A 19 -4.38 -7.61 -10.31
C ARG A 19 -3.02 -8.15 -10.71
N CYS A 20 -2.63 -9.27 -10.09
CA CYS A 20 -1.56 -10.09 -10.64
C CYS A 20 -2.06 -10.92 -11.83
N HIS A 21 -1.09 -11.25 -12.68
CA HIS A 21 -1.27 -12.07 -13.88
C HIS A 21 -0.20 -13.17 -13.90
N LYS A 22 -0.64 -14.42 -14.01
CA LYS A 22 0.23 -15.60 -13.88
C LYS A 22 1.41 -15.59 -14.85
N GLU A 23 1.21 -15.10 -16.07
CA GLU A 23 2.25 -15.02 -17.09
C GLU A 23 3.30 -13.94 -16.85
N ARG A 24 3.08 -13.03 -15.89
CA ARG A 24 4.00 -11.94 -15.55
C ARG A 24 4.76 -12.21 -14.26
N SER A 25 4.02 -12.40 -13.16
CA SER A 25 4.61 -12.52 -11.82
C SER A 25 4.56 -13.95 -11.26
N GLY A 26 3.82 -14.86 -11.90
CA GLY A 26 3.51 -16.19 -11.36
C GLY A 26 2.35 -16.21 -10.35
N PHE A 27 1.85 -15.04 -9.93
CA PHE A 27 0.65 -14.88 -9.09
C PHE A 27 -0.57 -14.52 -9.95
N GLU A 28 -1.78 -14.78 -9.45
CA GLU A 28 -3.03 -14.54 -10.19
C GLU A 28 -4.10 -13.99 -9.24
N GLY A 29 -4.85 -12.99 -9.69
CA GLY A 29 -6.00 -12.44 -8.96
C GLY A 29 -5.82 -10.99 -8.54
N ALA A 30 -6.95 -10.34 -8.22
CA ALA A 30 -7.00 -8.98 -7.70
C ALA A 30 -6.95 -8.98 -6.16
N TRP A 31 -6.47 -7.90 -5.56
CA TRP A 31 -6.50 -7.76 -4.10
C TRP A 31 -7.86 -7.29 -3.58
N THR A 32 -8.63 -6.60 -4.41
CA THR A 32 -9.93 -6.01 -4.04
C THR A 32 -11.02 -6.48 -5.00
N ALA A 33 -12.28 -6.40 -4.56
CA ALA A 33 -13.43 -6.71 -5.39
C ALA A 33 -13.65 -5.67 -6.52
N ASN A 34 -13.13 -4.45 -6.34
CA ASN A 34 -13.25 -3.34 -7.27
C ASN A 34 -11.86 -2.87 -7.75
N PRO A 35 -11.13 -3.65 -8.58
CA PRO A 35 -9.73 -3.38 -8.92
C PRO A 35 -9.49 -2.14 -9.81
N LEU A 36 -10.51 -1.33 -10.05
CA LEU A 36 -10.45 -0.09 -10.83
C LEU A 36 -10.84 1.14 -9.99
N ILE A 37 -11.10 0.96 -8.70
CA ILE A 37 -11.42 2.03 -7.76
C ILE A 37 -10.24 2.19 -6.81
N PHE A 38 -9.75 3.42 -6.67
CA PHE A 38 -8.70 3.73 -5.71
C PHE A 38 -9.37 4.13 -4.39
N ASP A 39 -9.34 3.21 -3.43
CA ASP A 39 -9.93 3.32 -2.09
C ASP A 39 -9.06 2.55 -1.08
N ASN A 40 -9.44 2.53 0.19
CA ASN A 40 -8.70 1.82 1.24
C ASN A 40 -9.00 0.29 1.31
N SER A 41 -9.73 -0.28 0.34
CA SER A 41 -10.19 -1.67 0.38
C SER A 41 -9.05 -2.65 0.58
N TYR A 42 -7.87 -2.40 0.00
CA TYR A 42 -6.68 -3.24 0.20
C TYR A 42 -6.40 -3.56 1.68
N PHE A 43 -6.44 -2.55 2.56
CA PHE A 43 -6.17 -2.74 3.99
C PHE A 43 -7.32 -3.47 4.69
N THR A 44 -8.57 -3.17 4.31
CA THR A 44 -9.75 -3.86 4.86
C THR A 44 -9.76 -5.34 4.50
N GLU A 45 -9.39 -5.67 3.26
CA GLU A 45 -9.28 -7.04 2.77
C GLU A 45 -8.13 -7.78 3.46
N LEU A 46 -6.98 -7.12 3.63
CA LEU A 46 -5.83 -7.68 4.33
C LEU A 46 -6.17 -8.07 5.78
N LEU A 47 -6.85 -7.20 6.53
CA LEU A 47 -7.28 -7.47 7.91
C LEU A 47 -8.35 -8.55 8.02
N SER A 48 -9.18 -8.72 6.98
CA SER A 48 -10.25 -9.72 6.97
C SER A 48 -9.77 -11.16 6.70
N GLY A 49 -8.49 -11.33 6.36
CA GLY A 49 -7.90 -12.62 6.02
C GLY A 49 -8.12 -13.03 4.57
N GLU A 50 -7.68 -14.24 4.22
CA GLU A 50 -7.80 -14.74 2.85
C GLU A 50 -9.26 -15.03 2.47
N LYS A 51 -9.68 -14.53 1.30
CA LYS A 51 -11.00 -14.78 0.70
C LYS A 51 -10.83 -15.45 -0.66
N GLU A 52 -11.72 -16.37 -0.98
CA GLU A 52 -11.75 -17.00 -2.30
C GLU A 52 -11.93 -15.92 -3.39
N GLY A 53 -11.08 -15.95 -4.41
CA GLY A 53 -11.09 -15.00 -5.51
C GLY A 53 -10.27 -13.72 -5.29
N LEU A 54 -9.78 -13.46 -4.08
CA LEU A 54 -8.88 -12.34 -3.79
C LEU A 54 -7.45 -12.83 -3.50
N LEU A 55 -6.49 -11.97 -3.81
CA LEU A 55 -5.07 -12.22 -3.67
C LEU A 55 -4.52 -11.53 -2.42
N GLN A 56 -3.62 -12.22 -1.72
CA GLN A 56 -2.67 -11.62 -0.79
C GLN A 56 -1.29 -12.23 -1.03
N LEU A 57 -0.33 -11.42 -1.46
CA LEU A 57 1.06 -11.87 -1.62
C LEU A 57 1.70 -12.09 -0.25
N PRO A 58 2.78 -12.89 -0.18
CA PRO A 58 3.58 -13.00 1.04
C PRO A 58 4.02 -11.64 1.59
N THR A 59 4.35 -10.68 0.72
CA THR A 59 4.75 -9.31 1.10
C THR A 59 3.60 -8.51 1.71
N ASP A 60 2.36 -8.66 1.23
CA ASP A 60 1.21 -7.98 1.85
C ASP A 60 1.00 -8.51 3.28
N LYS A 61 1.12 -9.83 3.46
CA LYS A 61 0.94 -10.47 4.76
C LYS A 61 2.02 -10.06 5.77
N THR A 62 3.23 -9.72 5.34
CA THR A 62 4.27 -9.23 6.27
C THR A 62 3.87 -7.93 6.96
N LEU A 63 3.01 -7.11 6.35
CA LEU A 63 2.50 -5.88 6.94
C LEU A 63 1.63 -6.13 8.18
N LEU A 64 1.02 -7.32 8.30
CA LEU A 64 0.20 -7.71 9.45
C LEU A 64 1.01 -8.21 10.64
N THR A 65 2.22 -8.72 10.38
CA THR A 65 3.05 -9.38 11.39
C THR A 65 4.13 -8.48 11.95
N ASP A 66 4.53 -7.44 11.21
CA ASP A 66 5.53 -6.49 11.66
C ASP A 66 4.93 -5.47 12.65
N PRO A 67 5.55 -5.26 13.83
CA PRO A 67 5.00 -4.37 14.85
C PRO A 67 5.02 -2.88 14.47
N ALA A 68 5.88 -2.45 13.55
CA ALA A 68 5.90 -1.08 13.04
C ALA A 68 4.85 -0.87 11.94
N PHE A 69 4.61 -1.88 11.10
CA PHE A 69 3.65 -1.78 10.00
C PHE A 69 2.21 -2.01 10.43
N ARG A 70 1.95 -2.93 11.36
CA ARG A 70 0.59 -3.31 11.74
C ARG A 70 -0.29 -2.13 12.17
N PRO A 71 0.18 -1.20 13.01
CA PRO A 71 -0.62 -0.03 13.38
C PRO A 71 -1.02 0.86 12.20
N LEU A 72 -0.18 0.92 11.15
CA LEU A 72 -0.47 1.69 9.94
C LEU A 72 -1.52 1.00 9.07
N VAL A 73 -1.48 -0.35 8.98
CA VAL A 73 -2.55 -1.13 8.33
C VAL A 73 -3.88 -0.90 9.03
N ASP A 74 -3.88 -0.97 10.37
CA ASP A 74 -5.09 -0.73 11.17
C ASP A 74 -5.61 0.72 10.98
N LYS A 75 -4.70 1.72 10.95
CA LYS A 75 -5.02 3.13 10.67
C LYS A 75 -5.70 3.29 9.31
N TYR A 76 -5.07 2.82 8.24
CA TYR A 76 -5.57 3.02 6.87
C TYR A 76 -6.85 2.25 6.57
N ALA A 77 -7.06 1.10 7.19
CA ALA A 77 -8.33 0.38 7.09
C ALA A 77 -9.49 1.13 7.78
N ALA A 78 -9.19 1.88 8.85
CA ALA A 78 -10.20 2.63 9.61
C ALA A 78 -10.46 4.04 9.05
N ASP A 79 -9.47 4.63 8.38
CA ASP A 79 -9.49 6.02 7.92
C ASP A 79 -8.90 6.15 6.50
N GLU A 80 -9.79 6.25 5.51
CA GLU A 80 -9.42 6.39 4.10
C GLU A 80 -8.77 7.76 3.79
N ASP A 81 -9.22 8.83 4.45
CA ASP A 81 -8.63 10.16 4.24
C ASP A 81 -7.17 10.18 4.72
N ALA A 82 -6.89 9.52 5.84
CA ALA A 82 -5.53 9.36 6.34
C ALA A 82 -4.67 8.50 5.40
N PHE A 83 -5.24 7.46 4.78
CA PHE A 83 -4.57 6.69 3.73
C PHE A 83 -4.25 7.56 2.52
N PHE A 84 -5.20 8.33 2.00
CA PHE A 84 -4.98 9.16 0.82
C PHE A 84 -3.95 10.26 1.05
N ALA A 85 -3.96 10.88 2.22
CA ALA A 85 -2.96 11.88 2.60
C ALA A 85 -1.54 11.26 2.58
N ASP A 86 -1.34 10.15 3.28
CA ASP A 86 -0.03 9.49 3.39
C ASP A 86 0.39 8.85 2.05
N TYR A 87 -0.55 8.34 1.25
CA TYR A 87 -0.27 7.82 -0.10
C TYR A 87 0.20 8.92 -1.03
N ALA A 88 -0.45 10.08 -1.04
CA ALA A 88 -0.06 11.20 -1.89
C ALA A 88 1.36 11.67 -1.57
N GLU A 89 1.70 11.80 -0.28
CA GLU A 89 3.05 12.16 0.16
C GLU A 89 4.09 11.11 -0.24
N ALA A 90 3.81 9.83 0.02
CA ALA A 90 4.73 8.74 -0.28
C ALA A 90 4.94 8.55 -1.78
N HIS A 91 3.88 8.70 -2.59
CA HIS A 91 3.95 8.58 -4.04
C HIS A 91 4.69 9.76 -4.67
N LEU A 92 4.55 10.98 -4.12
CA LEU A 92 5.35 12.13 -4.51
C LEU A 92 6.84 11.87 -4.25
N LYS A 93 7.21 11.49 -3.02
CA LYS A 93 8.59 11.12 -2.66
C LYS A 93 9.15 10.04 -3.58
N LEU A 94 8.37 8.99 -3.86
CA LEU A 94 8.75 7.90 -4.75
C LEU A 94 9.02 8.41 -6.18
N SER A 95 8.14 9.28 -6.69
CA SER A 95 8.23 9.80 -8.06
C SER A 95 9.42 10.75 -8.27
N GLU A 96 9.88 11.41 -7.21
CA GLU A 96 10.98 12.38 -7.24
C GLU A 96 12.30 11.79 -6.72
N LEU A 97 12.39 10.48 -6.49
CA LEU A 97 13.66 9.84 -6.08
C LEU A 97 14.77 10.13 -7.10
N GLY A 98 15.81 10.83 -6.65
CA GLY A 98 16.94 11.24 -7.49
C GLY A 98 16.70 12.53 -8.30
N PHE A 99 15.61 13.25 -8.03
CA PHE A 99 15.25 14.53 -8.65
C PHE A 99 15.05 15.63 -7.60
N GLY A 100 15.63 16.82 -7.83
CA GLY A 100 15.63 17.93 -6.87
C GLY A 100 16.57 17.71 -5.69
N GLU A 101 17.22 18.76 -5.18
CA GLU A 101 17.85 18.66 -3.86
C GLU A 101 16.75 18.52 -2.81
N ALA A 102 16.89 17.55 -1.90
CA ALA A 102 16.06 17.50 -0.70
C ALA A 102 16.41 18.72 0.16
N VAL A 103 15.68 19.82 -0.03
CA VAL A 103 15.86 21.03 0.76
C VAL A 103 15.23 20.78 2.13
N GLU A 104 15.95 20.07 2.99
CA GLU A 104 15.67 20.02 4.42
C GLU A 104 15.96 21.40 5.01
N GLY A 105 14.91 22.15 5.35
CA GLY A 105 14.95 23.26 6.30
C GLY A 105 15.54 24.58 5.82
N CYS A 106 14.70 25.45 5.27
CA CYS A 106 14.92 26.90 5.35
C CYS A 106 13.58 27.64 5.45
N CYS A 107 13.08 27.74 6.68
CA CYS A 107 12.19 28.78 7.20
C CYS A 107 12.52 28.95 8.69
#